data_AF-A0A6B0V606-F1
#
_entry.id   AF-A0A6B0V606-F1
#
_cell.length_a   1.000
_cell.length_b   1.000
_cell.length_c   1.000
_cell.angle_alpha   90.00
_cell.angle_beta   90.00
_cell.angle_gamma   90.00
#
_symmetry.space_group_name_H-M   'P 1'
#
loop_
_entity.id
_entity.type
_entity.pdbx_description
1 polymer ?
#
loop_
_entity_poly.entity_id
_entity_poly.type
_entity_poly.pdbx_seq_one_letter_code
_entity_poly.pdbx_strand_id
1 'polypeptide(L)'
;EDKRLISAVDYYFIEEDGSRFKASLPYEPYFYVAAKPGTEQEVISFLTRKYQGTIVRVEQVPKEDLDLPNHLVGLKRTYLKLLFLSVSDLIKVRKELLPAIRKNQERQTTSCTRALGPQSRNGAEPSAASKRMMEQTENIVDIREHDVPYHIRVSIDLKIFVGLWYAVRGRGVEAPDIKKREDILIVPDVTVLAYDIETTKLPLKFPDAATDQIMMISYMVDGQGYLITNREIVSADVEDFEYTPKPEFEGPFIVFN
;
A
#
# COMPACT_ATOMS: atom_id res chain seq x y z
N GLU A 1 -14.86 16.75 -21.01
CA GLU A 1 -14.86 16.30 -19.60
C GLU A 1 -13.52 15.66 -19.31
N ASP A 2 -12.74 16.27 -18.43
CA ASP A 2 -11.36 15.87 -18.12
C ASP A 2 -11.41 14.66 -17.17
N LYS A 3 -11.42 13.43 -17.71
CA LYS A 3 -11.53 12.17 -16.95
C LYS A 3 -10.24 11.91 -16.16
N ARG A 4 -10.13 12.50 -14.98
CA ARG A 4 -8.99 12.26 -14.07
C ARG A 4 -9.20 10.96 -13.30
N LEU A 5 -8.16 10.12 -13.28
CA LEU A 5 -8.14 8.88 -12.52
C LEU A 5 -7.98 9.18 -11.03
N ILE A 6 -8.76 8.49 -10.20
CA ILE A 6 -8.68 8.57 -8.74
C ILE A 6 -8.25 7.23 -8.16
N SER A 7 -7.57 7.25 -7.02
CA SER A 7 -7.28 6.05 -6.25
C SER A 7 -8.43 5.66 -5.33
N ALA A 8 -8.69 4.36 -5.25
CA ALA A 8 -9.69 3.76 -4.37
C ALA A 8 -9.20 2.40 -3.88
N VAL A 9 -9.76 1.92 -2.77
CA VAL A 9 -9.55 0.57 -2.25
C VAL A 9 -10.82 -0.25 -2.48
N ASP A 10 -10.67 -1.40 -3.13
CA ASP A 10 -11.75 -2.37 -3.27
C ASP A 10 -11.84 -3.24 -2.02
N TYR A 11 -13.00 -3.21 -1.37
CA TYR A 11 -13.35 -4.10 -0.27
C TYR A 11 -14.29 -5.20 -0.77
N TYR A 12 -13.95 -6.45 -0.47
CA TYR A 12 -14.73 -7.63 -0.82
C TYR A 12 -15.44 -8.14 0.43
N PHE A 13 -16.75 -8.32 0.34
CA PHE A 13 -17.61 -8.70 1.46
C PHE A 13 -18.29 -10.03 1.19
N ILE A 14 -18.55 -10.74 2.28
CA ILE A 14 -19.41 -11.92 2.34
C ILE A 14 -20.58 -11.53 3.24
N GLU A 15 -21.79 -11.80 2.77
CA GLU A 15 -23.05 -11.56 3.49
C GLU A 15 -23.39 -12.75 4.40
N GLU A 16 -24.34 -12.55 5.32
CA GLU A 16 -24.80 -13.59 6.25
C GLU A 16 -25.43 -14.81 5.53
N ASP A 17 -25.94 -14.61 4.31
CA ASP A 17 -26.49 -15.67 3.46
C ASP A 17 -25.43 -16.36 2.58
N GLY A 18 -24.15 -15.99 2.73
CA GLY A 18 -23.03 -16.51 1.93
C GLY A 18 -22.85 -15.82 0.57
N SER A 19 -23.73 -14.89 0.19
CA SER A 19 -23.57 -14.10 -1.02
C SER A 19 -22.39 -13.14 -0.91
N ARG A 20 -21.88 -12.67 -2.06
CA ARG A 20 -20.65 -11.88 -2.14
C ARG A 20 -20.88 -10.62 -2.94
N PHE A 21 -20.36 -9.51 -2.46
CA PHE A 21 -20.33 -8.25 -3.19
C PHE A 21 -19.02 -7.51 -2.95
N LYS A 22 -18.78 -6.45 -3.74
CA LYS A 22 -17.64 -5.56 -3.54
C LYS A 22 -18.07 -4.11 -3.48
N ALA A 23 -17.32 -3.30 -2.75
CA ALA A 23 -17.47 -1.85 -2.72
C ALA A 23 -16.11 -1.16 -2.87
N SER A 24 -16.03 -0.19 -3.78
CA SER A 24 -14.83 0.61 -4.00
C SER A 24 -14.92 1.89 -3.18
N LEU A 25 -13.92 2.17 -2.34
CA LEU A 25 -13.86 3.34 -1.48
C LEU A 25 -12.77 4.30 -1.97
N PRO A 26 -13.13 5.42 -2.62
CA PRO A 26 -12.18 6.47 -2.99
C PRO A 26 -11.57 7.12 -1.75
N TYR A 27 -10.25 7.32 -1.76
CA TYR A 27 -9.55 8.03 -0.70
C TYR A 27 -8.30 8.74 -1.26
N GLU A 28 -8.12 10.01 -0.95
CA GLU A 28 -7.00 10.79 -1.47
C GLU A 28 -5.67 10.31 -0.84
N PRO A 29 -4.71 9.79 -1.63
CA PRO A 29 -3.39 9.48 -1.12
C PRO A 29 -2.70 10.74 -0.60
N TYR A 30 -1.84 10.61 0.41
CA TYR A 30 -1.07 11.74 0.93
C TYR A 30 0.25 11.32 1.55
N PHE A 31 1.15 12.30 1.69
CA PHE A 31 2.30 12.24 2.60
C PHE A 31 2.56 13.63 3.19
N TYR A 32 3.47 13.71 4.16
CA TYR A 32 3.80 14.94 4.86
C TYR A 32 5.17 15.47 4.45
N VAL A 33 5.32 16.80 4.38
CA VAL A 33 6.62 17.47 4.33
C VAL A 33 6.73 18.47 5.46
N ALA A 34 7.94 18.66 5.97
CA ALA A 34 8.24 19.72 6.93
C ALA A 34 8.93 20.89 6.22
N ALA A 35 8.50 22.10 6.54
CA ALA A 35 9.19 23.32 6.14
C ALA A 35 10.11 23.83 7.27
N LYS A 36 11.02 24.75 6.95
CA LYS A 36 11.71 25.54 7.99
C LYS A 36 10.68 26.43 8.72
N PRO A 37 10.83 26.62 10.04
CA PRO A 37 9.94 27.48 10.79
C PRO A 37 9.80 28.87 10.17
N GLY A 38 8.56 29.34 9.97
CA GLY A 38 8.26 30.65 9.40
C GLY A 38 8.26 30.70 7.86
N THR A 39 8.53 29.59 7.18
CA THR A 39 8.53 29.50 5.70
C THR A 39 7.35 28.68 5.15
N GLU A 40 6.43 28.24 6.00
CA GLU A 40 5.34 27.31 5.66
C GLU A 40 4.48 27.85 4.52
N GLN A 41 4.06 29.11 4.59
CA GLN A 41 3.22 29.76 3.57
C GLN A 41 3.93 29.89 2.21
N GLU A 42 5.24 30.16 2.24
CA GLU A 42 6.04 30.22 1.03
C GLU A 42 6.18 28.84 0.38
N VAL A 43 6.44 27.80 1.18
CA VAL A 43 6.53 26.42 0.72
C VAL A 43 5.19 25.93 0.17
N ILE A 44 4.07 26.25 0.80
CA ILE A 44 2.72 25.93 0.28
C ILE A 44 2.50 26.57 -1.10
N SER A 45 2.81 27.86 -1.23
CA SER A 45 2.67 28.60 -2.49
C SER A 45 3.56 28.03 -3.59
N PHE A 46 4.79 27.65 -3.23
CA PHE A 46 5.75 27.01 -4.13
C PHE A 46 5.26 25.64 -4.60
N LEU A 47 4.88 24.75 -3.68
CA LEU A 47 4.43 23.39 -3.99
C LEU A 47 3.16 23.40 -4.86
N THR A 48 2.20 24.26 -4.52
CA THR A 48 0.94 24.41 -5.27
C THR A 48 1.20 24.89 -6.70
N ARG A 49 2.14 25.82 -6.89
CA ARG A 49 2.49 26.33 -8.22
C ARG A 49 3.31 25.33 -9.03
N LYS A 50 4.30 24.68 -8.40
CA LYS A 50 5.20 23.74 -9.08
C LYS A 50 4.48 22.47 -9.51
N TYR A 51 3.57 21.97 -8.67
CA TYR A 51 2.85 20.72 -8.89
C TYR A 51 1.37 20.95 -9.24
N GLN A 52 1.08 22.05 -9.93
CA GLN A 52 -0.27 22.36 -10.38
C GLN A 52 -0.81 21.23 -11.25
N GLY A 53 -2.01 20.74 -10.91
CA GLY A 53 -2.64 19.61 -11.58
C GLY A 53 -2.26 18.23 -11.04
N THR A 54 -1.22 18.14 -10.20
CA THR A 54 -0.78 16.90 -9.54
C THR A 54 -1.17 16.88 -8.06
N ILE A 55 -0.84 17.95 -7.33
CA ILE A 55 -1.30 18.16 -5.95
C ILE A 55 -2.71 18.74 -6.00
N VAL A 56 -3.64 18.11 -5.28
CA VAL A 56 -5.04 18.55 -5.16
C VAL A 56 -5.17 19.65 -4.12
N ARG A 57 -4.64 19.39 -2.92
CA ARG A 57 -4.60 20.37 -1.84
C ARG A 57 -3.41 20.14 -0.93
N VAL A 58 -3.04 21.19 -0.20
CA VAL A 58 -2.04 21.16 0.86
C VAL A 58 -2.69 21.64 2.15
N GLU A 59 -2.66 20.80 3.18
CA GLU A 59 -3.21 21.13 4.51
C GLU A 59 -2.08 21.31 5.52
N GLN A 60 -2.18 22.28 6.41
CA GLN A 60 -1.27 22.40 7.56
C GLN A 60 -1.81 21.57 8.71
N VAL A 61 -1.01 20.63 9.20
CA VAL A 61 -1.41 19.71 10.26
C VAL A 61 -0.33 19.71 11.36
N PRO A 62 -0.68 20.04 12.62
CA PRO A 62 0.23 19.87 13.74
C PRO A 62 0.35 18.39 14.09
N LYS A 63 1.57 17.85 14.06
CA LYS A 63 1.87 16.47 14.51
C LYS A 63 2.96 16.47 15.57
N GLU A 64 2.94 15.44 16.42
CA GLU A 64 4.02 15.19 17.37
C GLU A 64 5.25 14.69 16.61
N ASP A 65 6.39 15.32 16.85
CA ASP A 65 7.67 14.97 16.25
C ASP A 65 8.59 14.47 17.37
N LEU A 66 8.74 13.14 17.46
CA LEU A 66 9.55 12.49 18.51
C LEU A 66 11.05 12.76 18.35
N ASP A 67 11.48 13.28 17.19
CA ASP A 67 12.88 13.63 16.96
C ASP A 67 13.25 15.01 17.55
N LEU A 68 12.25 15.79 18.02
CA LEU A 68 12.52 17.08 18.65
C LEU A 68 13.09 16.93 20.06
N PRO A 69 14.15 17.68 20.42
CA PRO A 69 14.57 17.81 21.82
C PRO A 69 13.44 18.53 22.55
N ASN A 70 12.80 17.84 23.51
CA ASN A 70 11.60 18.25 24.26
C ASN A 70 10.23 17.78 23.72
N HIS A 71 10.18 16.78 22.84
CA HIS A 71 8.91 16.19 22.39
C HIS A 71 8.00 15.67 23.53
N LEU A 72 8.57 15.26 24.67
CA LEU A 72 7.83 14.82 25.87
C LEU A 72 6.99 15.93 26.53
N VAL A 73 7.23 17.19 26.18
CA VAL A 73 6.44 18.35 26.65
C VAL A 73 5.19 18.55 25.77
N GLY A 74 4.97 17.68 24.77
CA GLY A 74 3.84 17.77 23.84
C GLY A 74 4.05 18.81 22.72
N LEU A 75 5.30 19.19 22.43
CA LEU A 75 5.63 20.09 21.33
C LEU A 75 5.25 19.45 20.00
N LYS A 76 4.37 20.14 19.25
CA LYS A 76 3.94 19.72 17.92
C LYS A 76 4.70 20.52 16.87
N ARG A 77 5.10 19.84 15.81
CA ARG A 77 5.63 20.44 14.60
C ARG A 77 4.53 20.57 13.56
N THR A 78 4.51 21.69 12.86
CA THR A 78 3.60 21.88 11.72
C THR A 78 4.16 21.14 10.51
N TYR A 79 3.37 20.20 9.98
CA TYR A 79 3.64 19.52 8.72
C TYR A 79 2.66 20.00 7.65
N LEU A 80 3.12 19.95 6.40
CA LEU A 80 2.29 20.17 5.22
C LEU A 80 1.87 18.80 4.69
N LYS A 81 0.58 18.49 4.77
CA LYS A 81 -0.04 17.28 4.21
C LYS A 81 -0.38 17.53 2.75
N LEU A 82 0.29 16.85 1.83
CA LEU A 82 0.06 16.96 0.39
C LEU A 82 -0.92 15.87 -0.03
N LEU A 83 -2.08 16.26 -0.57
CA LEU A 83 -3.11 15.33 -1.03
C LEU A 83 -3.11 15.22 -2.56
N PHE A 84 -3.31 14.01 -3.05
CA PHE A 84 -3.25 13.65 -4.46
C PHE A 84 -4.56 12.99 -4.92
N LEU A 85 -4.83 12.98 -6.23
CA LEU A 85 -5.94 12.18 -6.78
C LEU A 85 -5.56 10.70 -6.90
N SER A 86 -4.30 10.42 -7.26
CA SER A 86 -3.82 9.08 -7.54
C SER A 86 -2.48 8.77 -6.87
N VAL A 87 -2.23 7.48 -6.60
CA VAL A 87 -0.94 7.01 -6.10
C VAL A 87 0.19 7.29 -7.10
N SER A 88 -0.11 7.25 -8.40
CA SER A 88 0.85 7.60 -9.45
C SER A 88 1.35 9.03 -9.31
N ASP A 89 0.45 9.97 -9.03
CA ASP A 89 0.80 11.38 -8.85
C ASP A 89 1.59 11.62 -7.56
N LEU A 90 1.22 10.92 -6.48
CA LEU A 90 2.00 10.89 -5.25
C LEU A 90 3.45 10.43 -5.52
N ILE A 91 3.62 9.31 -6.24
CA ILE A 91 4.94 8.74 -6.54
C ILE A 91 5.78 9.70 -7.39
N LYS A 92 5.18 10.39 -8.37
CA LYS A 92 5.88 11.40 -9.19
C LYS A 92 6.45 12.52 -8.32
N VAL A 93 5.62 13.14 -7.48
CA VAL A 93 6.06 14.24 -6.61
C VAL A 93 7.09 13.76 -5.59
N ARG A 94 6.89 12.58 -5.00
CA ARG A 94 7.86 11.96 -4.09
C ARG A 94 9.23 11.76 -4.74
N LYS A 95 9.27 11.26 -5.98
CA LYS A 95 10.52 10.99 -6.71
C LYS A 95 11.32 12.27 -6.97
N GLU A 96 10.65 13.40 -7.13
CA GLU A 96 11.30 14.71 -7.30
C GLU A 96 11.74 15.36 -5.99
N LEU A 97 10.91 15.29 -4.94
CA LEU A 97 11.20 15.94 -3.67
C LEU A 97 12.27 15.20 -2.86
N LEU A 98 12.26 13.87 -2.87
CA LEU A 98 13.12 13.05 -2.01
C LEU A 98 14.63 13.33 -2.19
N PRO A 99 15.18 13.43 -3.42
CA PRO A 99 16.59 13.76 -3.62
C PRO A 99 16.94 15.19 -3.15
N ALA A 100 16.04 16.15 -3.36
CA ALA A 100 16.25 17.52 -2.94
C ALA A 100 16.28 17.65 -1.40
N ILE A 101 15.36 16.97 -0.72
CA ILE A 101 15.29 16.94 0.74
C ILE A 101 16.53 16.26 1.34
N ARG A 102 16.98 15.14 0.78
CA ARG A 102 18.23 14.48 1.22
C ARG A 102 19.44 15.41 1.12
N LYS A 103 19.58 16.13 0.01
CA LYS A 103 20.64 17.14 -0.17
C LYS A 103 20.54 18.28 0.84
N ASN A 104 19.33 18.71 1.19
CA ASN A 104 19.10 19.75 2.19
C ASN A 104 19.49 19.27 3.60
N GLN A 105 19.17 18.02 3.94
CA GLN A 105 19.54 17.39 5.21
C GLN A 105 21.06 17.27 5.35
N GLU A 106 21.76 16.76 4.33
CA GLU A 106 23.22 16.66 4.31
C GLU A 106 23.92 18.03 4.49
N ARG A 107 23.38 19.08 3.85
CA ARG A 107 23.89 20.45 4.01
C ARG A 107 23.69 21.00 5.42
N GLN A 108 22.57 20.70 6.07
CA GLN A 108 22.34 21.11 7.47
C GLN A 108 23.34 20.42 8.42
N THR A 109 23.54 19.12 8.27
CA THR A 109 24.53 18.35 9.04
C THR A 109 25.96 18.85 8.81
N THR A 110 26.30 19.17 7.55
CA THR A 110 27.61 19.71 7.19
C THR A 110 27.79 21.15 7.68
N SER A 111 26.74 21.97 7.67
CA SER A 111 26.80 23.34 8.18
C SER A 111 27.05 23.39 9.68
N CYS A 112 26.55 22.42 10.45
CA CYS A 112 26.85 22.28 11.88
C CYS A 112 28.32 21.89 12.14
N THR A 113 28.96 21.14 11.24
CA THR A 113 30.38 20.75 11.36
C THR A 113 31.35 21.77 10.76
N ARG A 114 30.91 22.61 9.80
CA ARG A 114 31.75 23.57 9.07
C ARG A 114 31.81 24.98 9.66
N ALA A 115 31.33 25.19 10.88
CA ALA A 115 31.50 26.44 11.62
C ALA A 115 32.98 26.80 11.96
N LEU A 116 33.96 26.02 11.47
CA LEU A 116 35.40 26.18 11.72
C LEU A 116 36.28 26.32 10.44
N GLY A 117 35.73 26.62 9.25
CA GLY A 117 36.58 26.74 8.04
C GLY A 117 36.11 27.74 6.97
N PRO A 118 37.03 28.40 6.25
CA PRO A 118 36.70 29.49 5.32
C PRO A 118 35.99 28.97 4.06
N GLN A 119 34.99 29.72 3.58
CA GLN A 119 34.22 29.36 2.40
C GLN A 119 34.90 29.80 1.10
N SER A 120 35.20 28.84 0.23
CA SER A 120 35.48 29.11 -1.19
C SER A 120 34.17 28.99 -1.98
N ARG A 121 33.75 30.08 -2.63
CA ARG A 121 32.59 30.13 -3.54
C ARG A 121 33.11 30.20 -4.98
N ASN A 122 33.08 29.08 -5.70
CA ASN A 122 33.22 29.07 -7.16
C ASN A 122 32.03 28.32 -7.77
N GLY A 123 31.19 29.03 -8.51
CA GLY A 123 30.09 28.46 -9.29
C GLY A 123 29.33 29.55 -10.04
N ALA A 124 29.02 29.30 -11.32
CA ALA A 124 28.31 30.21 -12.21
C ALA A 124 26.96 30.67 -11.63
N GLU A 125 26.64 31.96 -11.77
CA GLU A 125 25.43 32.54 -11.20
C GLU A 125 24.15 32.03 -11.90
N PRO A 126 23.23 31.37 -11.18
CA PRO A 126 21.94 30.98 -11.71
C PRO A 126 21.03 32.22 -11.91
N SER A 127 20.11 32.15 -12.87
CA SER A 127 19.12 33.22 -13.09
C SER A 127 18.32 33.53 -11.82
N ALA A 128 17.82 34.77 -11.67
CA ALA A 128 17.08 35.20 -10.48
C ALA A 128 15.85 34.32 -10.16
N ALA A 129 15.16 33.81 -11.19
CA ALA A 129 14.05 32.88 -11.02
C ALA A 129 14.51 31.49 -10.54
N SER A 130 15.60 30.98 -11.11
CA SER A 130 16.22 29.71 -10.69
C SER A 130 16.72 29.77 -9.25
N LYS A 131 17.28 30.91 -8.82
CA LYS A 131 17.79 31.14 -7.47
C LYS A 131 16.65 31.12 -6.44
N ARG A 132 15.54 31.81 -6.73
CA ARG A 132 14.34 31.82 -5.87
C ARG A 132 13.68 30.43 -5.76
N MET A 133 13.63 29.68 -6.86
CA MET A 133 13.14 28.29 -6.83
C MET A 133 14.06 27.35 -6.01
N MET A 134 15.38 27.58 -6.07
CA MET A 134 16.35 26.85 -5.24
C MET A 134 16.14 27.15 -3.76
N GLU A 135 16.03 28.43 -3.39
CA GLU A 135 15.78 28.87 -2.00
C GLU A 135 14.47 28.29 -1.44
N GLN A 136 13.39 28.28 -2.23
CA GLN A 136 12.10 27.71 -1.81
C GLN A 136 12.15 26.19 -1.65
N THR A 137 12.91 25.49 -2.49
CA THR A 137 13.14 24.04 -2.34
C THR A 137 14.02 23.74 -1.13
N GLU A 138 15.01 24.60 -0.83
CA GLU A 138 15.87 24.51 0.35
C GLU A 138 15.12 24.72 1.68
N ASN A 139 13.92 25.29 1.63
CA ASN A 139 13.05 25.44 2.80
C ASN A 139 12.29 24.16 3.16
N ILE A 140 12.28 23.15 2.29
CA ILE A 140 11.72 21.83 2.59
C ILE A 140 12.82 20.97 3.23
N VAL A 141 12.60 20.56 4.49
CA VAL A 141 13.65 19.96 5.33
C VAL A 141 13.42 18.48 5.63
N ASP A 142 12.18 18.01 5.53
CA ASP A 142 11.85 16.62 5.84
C ASP A 142 10.64 16.13 5.06
N ILE A 143 10.51 14.81 4.93
CA ILE A 143 9.39 14.11 4.30
C ILE A 143 9.03 12.88 5.12
N ARG A 144 7.77 12.78 5.55
CA ARG A 144 7.27 11.73 6.44
C ARG A 144 6.12 10.96 5.82
N GLU A 145 6.05 9.68 6.18
CA GLU A 145 5.00 8.74 5.79
C GLU A 145 4.77 8.65 4.26
N HIS A 146 5.85 8.81 3.48
CA HIS A 146 5.84 8.84 2.01
C HIS A 146 5.93 7.45 1.37
N ASP A 147 6.12 6.43 2.19
CA ASP A 147 6.33 5.02 1.85
C ASP A 147 5.23 4.10 2.39
N VAL A 148 4.23 4.64 3.09
CA VAL A 148 3.08 3.87 3.57
C VAL A 148 2.27 3.37 2.36
N PRO A 149 2.06 2.04 2.22
CA PRO A 149 1.24 1.49 1.15
C PRO A 149 -0.18 2.04 1.21
N TYR A 150 -0.75 2.38 0.04
CA TYR A 150 -2.01 3.10 -0.04
C TYR A 150 -3.18 2.35 0.64
N HIS A 151 -3.32 1.04 0.44
CA HIS A 151 -4.38 0.27 1.09
C HIS A 151 -4.22 0.21 2.62
N ILE A 152 -2.98 0.17 3.13
CA ILE A 152 -2.68 0.23 4.57
C ILE A 152 -3.07 1.61 5.11
N ARG A 153 -2.73 2.68 4.40
CA ARG A 153 -3.12 4.05 4.74
C ARG A 153 -4.63 4.18 4.94
N VAL A 154 -5.41 3.75 3.94
CA VAL A 154 -6.88 3.83 3.99
C VAL A 154 -7.43 3.03 5.18
N SER A 155 -6.89 1.82 5.38
CA SER A 155 -7.29 0.94 6.49
C SER A 155 -7.03 1.57 7.86
N ILE A 156 -5.87 2.19 8.05
CA ILE A 156 -5.51 2.87 9.31
C ILE A 156 -6.38 4.11 9.55
N ASP A 157 -6.48 4.98 8.54
CA ASP A 157 -7.16 6.27 8.68
C ASP A 157 -8.67 6.09 8.91
N LEU A 158 -9.29 5.12 8.23
CA LEU A 158 -10.72 4.85 8.32
C LEU A 158 -11.07 3.73 9.31
N LYS A 159 -10.06 3.06 9.89
CA LYS A 159 -10.20 1.92 10.82
C LYS A 159 -11.03 0.77 10.24
N ILE A 160 -10.80 0.47 8.95
CA ILE A 160 -11.45 -0.64 8.25
C ILE A 160 -10.43 -1.77 8.10
N PHE A 161 -10.68 -2.89 8.77
CA PHE A 161 -9.84 -4.08 8.80
C PHE A 161 -10.60 -5.32 8.32
N VAL A 162 -9.90 -6.21 7.64
CA VAL A 162 -10.42 -7.51 7.15
C VAL A 162 -10.77 -8.43 8.34
N GLY A 163 -11.78 -9.29 8.16
CA GLY A 163 -12.21 -10.26 9.18
C GLY A 163 -13.21 -9.70 10.19
N LEU A 164 -13.71 -8.49 9.97
CA LEU A 164 -14.74 -7.86 10.79
C LEU A 164 -16.01 -7.62 9.96
N TRP A 165 -17.15 -7.50 10.63
CA TRP A 165 -18.42 -7.19 9.98
C TRP A 165 -18.59 -5.69 9.78
N TYR A 166 -19.18 -5.32 8.63
CA TYR A 166 -19.50 -3.94 8.30
C TYR A 166 -20.88 -3.83 7.66
N ALA A 167 -21.60 -2.76 8.02
CA ALA A 167 -22.74 -2.30 7.27
C ALA A 167 -22.25 -1.40 6.13
N VAL A 168 -22.50 -1.82 4.89
CA VAL A 168 -22.11 -1.07 3.69
C VAL A 168 -23.36 -0.45 3.07
N ARG A 169 -23.36 0.87 2.88
CA ARG A 169 -24.44 1.59 2.19
C ARG A 169 -23.89 2.31 0.98
N GLY A 170 -24.37 1.92 -0.21
CA GLY A 170 -24.10 2.64 -1.45
C GLY A 170 -24.75 4.03 -1.43
N ARG A 171 -24.04 5.05 -1.92
CA ARG A 171 -24.51 6.44 -2.03
C ARG A 171 -24.54 6.94 -3.48
N GLY A 172 -24.86 6.04 -4.42
CA GLY A 172 -24.89 6.36 -5.84
C GLY A 172 -23.51 6.75 -6.36
N VAL A 173 -23.32 8.04 -6.64
CA VAL A 173 -22.05 8.62 -7.17
C VAL A 173 -21.06 8.92 -6.04
N GLU A 174 -21.52 9.09 -4.81
CA GLU A 174 -20.66 9.34 -3.66
C GLU A 174 -19.98 8.07 -3.14
N ALA A 175 -18.91 8.25 -2.37
CA ALA A 175 -18.21 7.16 -1.70
C ALA A 175 -19.18 6.34 -0.81
N PRO A 176 -19.04 5.01 -0.78
CA PRO A 176 -19.87 4.15 0.07
C PRO A 176 -19.62 4.45 1.56
N ASP A 177 -20.67 4.33 2.37
CA ASP A 177 -20.57 4.42 3.83
C ASP A 177 -20.34 3.01 4.39
N ILE A 178 -19.16 2.77 4.94
CA ILE A 178 -18.73 1.48 5.50
C ILE A 178 -18.57 1.65 7.00
N LYS A 179 -19.44 1.01 7.79
CA LYS A 179 -19.47 1.14 9.25
C LYS A 179 -19.32 -0.20 9.94
N LYS A 180 -18.33 -0.32 10.83
CA LYS A 180 -18.09 -1.55 11.60
C LYS A 180 -19.33 -1.91 12.42
N ARG A 181 -19.69 -3.19 12.40
CA ARG A 181 -20.74 -3.82 13.21
C ARG A 181 -20.07 -4.54 14.36
N GLU A 182 -20.14 -3.96 15.56
CA GLU A 182 -19.51 -4.54 16.77
C GLU A 182 -20.41 -5.57 17.46
N ASP A 183 -21.67 -5.64 17.04
CA ASP A 183 -22.69 -6.56 17.54
C ASP A 183 -22.54 -7.97 16.97
N ILE A 184 -21.80 -8.15 15.87
CA ILE A 184 -21.56 -9.46 15.25
C ILE A 184 -20.11 -9.88 15.52
N LEU A 185 -19.96 -10.92 16.35
CA LEU A 185 -18.65 -11.46 16.75
C LEU A 185 -18.29 -12.78 16.04
N ILE A 186 -19.28 -13.48 15.50
CA ILE A 186 -19.07 -14.72 14.77
C ILE A 186 -18.35 -14.43 13.45
N VAL A 187 -17.46 -15.32 13.05
CA VAL A 187 -16.79 -15.23 11.75
C VAL A 187 -17.70 -15.86 10.70
N PRO A 188 -17.85 -15.28 9.49
CA PRO A 188 -18.61 -15.93 8.43
C PRO A 188 -17.94 -17.24 8.00
N ASP A 189 -18.75 -18.22 7.61
CA ASP A 189 -18.23 -19.40 6.92
C ASP A 189 -17.73 -18.98 5.53
N VAL A 190 -16.44 -19.21 5.29
CA VAL A 190 -15.80 -18.91 4.01
C VAL A 190 -15.48 -20.21 3.29
N THR A 191 -15.73 -20.24 1.99
CA THR A 191 -15.29 -21.36 1.15
C THR A 191 -13.77 -21.38 1.11
N VAL A 192 -13.16 -22.43 1.62
CA VAL A 192 -11.70 -22.63 1.60
C VAL A 192 -11.36 -23.72 0.60
N LEU A 193 -10.49 -23.38 -0.35
CA LEU A 193 -9.87 -24.33 -1.27
C LEU A 193 -8.37 -24.40 -0.95
N ALA A 194 -7.90 -25.59 -0.58
CA ALA A 194 -6.49 -25.91 -0.47
C ALA A 194 -6.11 -26.88 -1.59
N TYR A 195 -4.95 -26.69 -2.23
CA TYR A 195 -4.49 -27.57 -3.29
C TYR A 195 -3.00 -27.85 -3.17
N ASP A 196 -2.60 -28.99 -3.70
CA ASP A 196 -1.20 -29.39 -3.85
C ASP A 196 -1.01 -30.11 -5.18
N ILE A 197 0.16 -29.94 -5.80
CA ILE A 197 0.46 -30.48 -7.13
C ILE A 197 1.66 -31.41 -7.08
N GLU A 198 1.58 -32.47 -7.86
CA GLU A 198 2.70 -33.38 -8.10
C GLU A 198 3.15 -33.24 -9.56
N THR A 199 4.46 -33.17 -9.76
CA THR A 199 5.05 -32.99 -11.09
C THR A 199 6.07 -34.08 -11.38
N THR A 200 6.31 -34.33 -12.67
CA THR A 200 7.51 -35.05 -13.08
C THR A 200 8.74 -34.25 -12.68
N LYS A 201 9.87 -34.95 -12.57
CA LYS A 201 11.18 -34.31 -12.41
C LYS A 201 12.29 -35.24 -12.85
N LEU A 202 13.39 -34.65 -13.29
CA LEU A 202 14.60 -35.42 -13.54
C LEU A 202 15.20 -35.99 -12.24
N PRO A 203 15.85 -37.16 -12.29
CA PRO A 203 16.55 -37.73 -11.15
C PRO A 203 17.57 -36.75 -10.56
N LEU A 204 17.59 -36.63 -9.23
CA LEU A 204 18.50 -35.74 -8.48
C LEU A 204 18.43 -34.24 -8.85
N LYS A 205 17.37 -33.81 -9.55
CA LYS A 205 17.07 -32.41 -9.85
C LYS A 205 15.74 -31.98 -9.24
N PHE A 206 15.59 -30.66 -9.14
CA PHE A 206 14.30 -30.02 -8.90
C PHE A 206 13.45 -30.07 -10.19
N PRO A 207 12.11 -30.03 -10.08
CA PRO A 207 11.23 -29.87 -11.23
C PRO A 207 11.52 -28.56 -12.00
N ASP A 208 11.42 -28.61 -13.33
CA ASP A 208 11.54 -27.45 -14.21
C ASP A 208 10.23 -27.26 -15.00
N ALA A 209 9.54 -26.15 -14.78
CA ALA A 209 8.25 -25.84 -15.40
C ALA A 209 8.29 -25.75 -16.94
N ALA A 210 9.47 -25.61 -17.56
CA ALA A 210 9.61 -25.58 -19.02
C ALA A 210 9.66 -26.99 -19.65
N THR A 211 10.05 -28.01 -18.87
CA THR A 211 10.29 -29.38 -19.39
C THR A 211 9.46 -30.45 -18.70
N ASP A 212 9.21 -30.29 -17.41
CA ASP A 212 8.43 -31.21 -16.60
C ASP A 212 6.93 -30.89 -16.69
N GLN A 213 6.11 -31.90 -16.44
CA GLN A 213 4.66 -31.80 -16.51
C GLN A 213 4.02 -32.07 -15.16
N ILE A 214 2.85 -31.45 -14.92
CA ILE A 214 2.01 -31.77 -13.77
C ILE A 214 1.40 -33.15 -14.01
N MET A 215 1.59 -34.06 -13.05
CA MET A 215 1.03 -35.40 -13.09
C MET A 215 -0.26 -35.54 -12.28
N MET A 216 -0.38 -34.78 -11.18
CA MET A 216 -1.59 -34.77 -10.34
C MET A 216 -1.83 -33.40 -9.71
N ILE A 217 -3.10 -33.05 -9.50
CA ILE A 217 -3.52 -31.90 -8.69
C ILE A 217 -4.53 -32.42 -7.68
N SER A 218 -4.14 -32.45 -6.41
CA SER A 218 -5.05 -32.72 -5.31
C SER A 218 -5.60 -31.40 -4.77
N TYR A 219 -6.89 -31.34 -4.45
CA TYR A 219 -7.46 -30.19 -3.78
C TYR A 219 -8.62 -30.58 -2.88
N MET A 220 -8.84 -29.79 -1.83
CA MET A 220 -9.99 -29.96 -0.92
C MET A 220 -10.79 -28.66 -0.90
N VAL A 221 -12.11 -28.78 -1.02
CA VAL A 221 -13.06 -27.66 -0.89
C VAL A 221 -14.02 -27.99 0.25
N ASP A 222 -13.97 -27.21 1.32
CA ASP A 222 -14.85 -27.34 2.50
C ASP A 222 -15.00 -28.79 3.02
N GLY A 223 -13.88 -29.54 3.02
CA GLY A 223 -13.81 -30.92 3.51
C GLY A 223 -13.96 -32.02 2.44
N GLN A 224 -14.49 -31.70 1.25
CA GLN A 224 -14.53 -32.65 0.13
C GLN A 224 -13.21 -32.62 -0.65
N GLY A 225 -12.54 -33.77 -0.74
CA GLY A 225 -11.34 -33.95 -1.53
C GLY A 225 -11.64 -34.25 -3.00
N TYR A 226 -10.74 -33.80 -3.87
CA TYR A 226 -10.74 -34.05 -5.28
C TYR A 226 -9.31 -34.31 -5.76
N LEU A 227 -9.16 -35.20 -6.73
CA LEU A 227 -7.87 -35.50 -7.35
C LEU A 227 -8.04 -35.45 -8.87
N ILE A 228 -7.31 -34.56 -9.53
CA ILE A 228 -7.17 -34.55 -10.99
C ILE A 228 -5.88 -35.28 -11.34
N THR A 229 -5.93 -36.26 -12.23
CA THR A 229 -4.76 -37.01 -12.69
C THR A 229 -4.52 -36.75 -14.18
N ASN A 230 -3.25 -36.75 -14.59
CA ASN A 230 -2.89 -36.65 -16.00
C ASN A 230 -2.57 -38.05 -16.55
N ARG A 231 -3.47 -38.61 -17.37
CA ARG A 231 -3.35 -39.97 -17.92
C ARG A 231 -2.28 -40.15 -18.99
N GLU A 232 -1.66 -39.08 -19.47
CA GLU A 232 -0.44 -39.19 -20.29
C GLU A 232 0.76 -39.68 -19.46
N ILE A 233 0.72 -39.50 -18.13
CA ILE A 233 1.82 -39.81 -17.21
C ILE A 233 1.43 -40.92 -16.23
N VAL A 234 0.29 -40.77 -15.56
CA VAL A 234 -0.27 -41.79 -14.67
C VAL A 234 -0.76 -42.92 -15.56
N SER A 235 -0.31 -44.15 -15.35
CA SER A 235 -0.50 -45.25 -16.32
C SER A 235 -1.86 -45.96 -16.21
N ALA A 236 -2.57 -45.81 -15.10
CA ALA A 236 -3.88 -46.41 -14.85
C ALA A 236 -4.86 -45.38 -14.27
N ASP A 237 -6.16 -45.63 -14.46
CA ASP A 237 -7.20 -44.84 -13.83
C ASP A 237 -7.13 -45.05 -12.32
N VAL A 238 -7.28 -43.97 -11.57
CA VAL A 238 -7.39 -43.99 -10.11
C VAL A 238 -8.88 -43.91 -9.77
N GLU A 239 -9.34 -44.84 -8.94
CA GLU A 239 -10.72 -44.88 -8.43
C GLU A 239 -10.89 -43.91 -7.26
N ASP A 240 -12.12 -43.50 -7.00
CA ASP A 240 -12.49 -42.75 -5.79
C ASP A 240 -12.04 -43.49 -4.52
N PHE A 241 -11.48 -42.76 -3.56
CA PHE A 241 -10.92 -43.34 -2.34
C PHE A 241 -11.08 -42.43 -1.13
N GLU A 242 -10.76 -42.95 0.05
CA GLU A 242 -10.77 -42.18 1.30
C GLU A 242 -9.39 -42.21 1.96
N TYR A 243 -8.89 -41.04 2.35
CA TYR A 243 -7.70 -40.86 3.17
C TYR A 243 -8.02 -40.01 4.39
N THR A 244 -8.40 -40.68 5.48
CA THR A 244 -8.75 -40.05 6.77
C THR A 244 -7.66 -40.39 7.80
N PRO A 245 -6.58 -39.59 7.92
CA PRO A 245 -5.47 -39.90 8.82
C PRO A 245 -5.85 -39.83 10.32
N LYS A 246 -6.86 -39.03 10.66
CA LYS A 246 -7.48 -38.96 11.99
C LYS A 246 -8.98 -38.69 11.85
N PRO A 247 -9.81 -39.04 12.85
CA PRO A 247 -11.25 -38.78 12.81
C PRO A 247 -11.61 -37.31 12.57
N GLU A 248 -10.81 -36.37 13.09
CA GLU A 248 -11.02 -34.92 12.87
C GLU A 248 -10.57 -34.42 11.47
N PHE A 249 -9.96 -35.27 10.65
CA PHE A 249 -9.44 -34.95 9.32
C PHE A 249 -10.00 -35.92 8.27
N GLU A 250 -11.33 -35.89 8.10
CA GLU A 250 -12.01 -36.65 7.05
C GLU A 250 -11.51 -36.22 5.66
N GLY A 251 -11.25 -37.20 4.79
CA GLY A 251 -10.71 -36.96 3.45
C GLY A 251 -11.26 -37.92 2.41
N PRO A 252 -12.57 -37.86 2.08
CA PRO A 252 -13.09 -38.55 0.90
C PRO A 252 -12.61 -37.83 -0.37
N PHE A 253 -12.13 -38.58 -1.37
CA PHE A 253 -11.63 -38.06 -2.64
C PHE A 253 -12.46 -38.56 -3.82
N ILE A 254 -12.94 -37.62 -4.64
CA ILE A 254 -13.51 -37.87 -5.96
C ILE A 254 -12.41 -37.64 -7.01
N VAL A 255 -12.22 -38.61 -7.91
CA VAL A 255 -11.12 -38.60 -8.87
C VAL A 255 -11.59 -38.24 -10.27
N PHE A 256 -10.82 -37.39 -10.93
CA PHE A 256 -10.95 -37.05 -12.35
C PHE A 256 -9.70 -37.54 -13.09
N ASN A 257 -9.87 -38.55 -13.94
CA ASN A 257 -8.83 -39.12 -14.79
C ASN A 257 -8.71 -38.42 -16.14
#